data_AF-A0A3D2U4A2-F1
#
_entry.id   AF-A0A3D2U4A2-F1
#
_cell.length_a   1.000
_cell.length_b   1.000
_cell.length_c   1.000
_cell.angle_alpha   90.00
_cell.angle_beta   90.00
_cell.angle_gamma   90.00
#
_symmetry.space_group_name_H-M   'P 1'
#
loop_
_entity.id
_entity.type
_entity.pdbx_description
1 polymer ?
#
loop_
_entity_poly.entity_id
_entity_poly.type
_entity_poly.pdbx_seq_one_letter_code
_entity_poly.pdbx_strand_id
1 'polypeptide(L)'
;MDQKFEGTPKAEITLEGRKVSRGDVTNDWGLRLQWQIKRDGKVIATEAARVEPRYEHPDKTPGKYEIVLQMWKYVNYKKNKQREFVSSKFIDISNTVTYTI
;
A
#
# COMPACT_ATOMS: atom_id res chain seq x y z
N MET A 1 -0.23 17.18 -19.25
CA MET A 1 -0.46 15.80 -19.72
C MET A 1 -1.29 15.13 -18.66
N ASP A 2 -2.59 14.97 -18.89
CA ASP A 2 -3.46 14.24 -17.96
C ASP A 2 -3.30 12.75 -18.25
N GLN A 3 -2.69 12.02 -17.32
CA GLN A 3 -2.56 10.58 -17.42
C GLN A 3 -3.95 9.97 -17.23
N LYS A 4 -4.55 9.47 -18.31
CA LYS A 4 -5.85 8.78 -18.24
C LYS A 4 -5.61 7.35 -17.79
N PHE A 5 -5.94 7.08 -16.54
CA PHE A 5 -5.89 5.75 -15.97
C PHE A 5 -7.18 4.98 -16.32
N GLU A 6 -7.05 3.74 -16.80
CA GLU A 6 -8.19 2.87 -17.01
C GLU A 6 -8.51 2.12 -15.72
N GLY A 7 -9.74 2.27 -15.22
CA GLY A 7 -10.22 1.59 -14.01
C GLY A 7 -9.53 2.00 -12.71
N THR A 8 -10.05 1.46 -11.60
CA THR A 8 -9.42 1.58 -10.27
C THR A 8 -8.57 0.34 -10.02
N PRO A 9 -7.29 0.49 -9.61
CA PRO A 9 -6.42 -0.62 -9.31
C PRO A 9 -7.00 -1.46 -8.19
N LYS A 10 -6.88 -2.78 -8.32
CA LYS A 10 -7.36 -3.71 -7.31
C LYS A 10 -6.52 -4.97 -7.26
N ALA A 11 -6.24 -5.44 -6.07
CA ALA A 11 -5.62 -6.73 -5.80
C ALA A 11 -6.25 -7.37 -4.56
N GLU A 12 -6.16 -8.69 -4.46
CA GLU A 12 -6.44 -9.43 -3.23
C GLU A 12 -5.12 -9.78 -2.54
N ILE A 13 -5.11 -9.74 -1.22
CA ILE A 13 -3.96 -10.10 -0.40
C ILE A 13 -4.33 -11.18 0.62
N THR A 14 -3.38 -12.08 0.87
CA THR A 14 -3.52 -13.18 1.82
C THR A 14 -2.45 -13.09 2.90
N LEU A 15 -2.72 -13.70 4.05
CA LEU A 15 -1.85 -13.68 5.21
C LEU A 15 -1.63 -15.09 5.74
N GLU A 16 -0.36 -15.46 5.92
CA GLU A 16 0.09 -16.70 6.53
C GLU A 16 1.00 -16.37 7.72
N GLY A 17 0.44 -16.42 8.93
CA GLY A 17 1.14 -15.92 10.12
C GLY A 17 1.42 -14.41 10.00
N ARG A 18 2.70 -14.04 9.86
CA ARG A 18 3.15 -12.63 9.67
C ARG A 18 3.57 -12.32 8.23
N LYS A 19 3.42 -13.28 7.31
CA LYS A 19 3.81 -13.17 5.92
C LYS A 19 2.59 -12.83 5.07
N VAL A 20 2.60 -11.64 4.47
CA VAL A 20 1.58 -11.20 3.51
C VAL A 20 2.04 -11.52 2.09
N SER A 21 1.08 -11.90 1.24
CA SER A 21 1.28 -12.06 -0.20
C SER A 21 0.20 -11.31 -0.96
N ARG A 22 0.52 -10.70 -2.11
CA ARG A 22 -0.47 -10.14 -3.04
C ARG A 22 -0.64 -11.01 -4.27
N GLY A 23 -1.84 -11.02 -4.81
CA GLY A 23 -2.09 -11.41 -6.19
C GLY A 23 -1.67 -10.33 -7.19
N ASP A 24 -2.07 -10.55 -8.44
CA ASP A 24 -1.89 -9.59 -9.52
C ASP A 24 -2.71 -8.32 -9.26
N VAL A 25 -2.14 -7.18 -9.65
CA VAL A 25 -2.84 -5.90 -9.58
C VAL A 25 -3.58 -5.69 -10.90
N THR A 26 -4.90 -5.73 -10.86
CA THR A 26 -5.75 -5.34 -11.98
C THR A 26 -5.76 -3.83 -12.14
N ASN A 27 -5.96 -3.32 -13.37
CA ASN A 27 -5.94 -1.88 -13.68
C ASN A 27 -4.67 -1.17 -13.16
N ASP A 28 -3.52 -1.83 -13.29
CA ASP A 28 -2.27 -1.33 -12.74
C ASP A 28 -1.77 -0.09 -13.49
N TRP A 29 -1.60 1.01 -12.77
CA TRP A 29 -1.17 2.30 -13.31
C TRP A 29 0.35 2.41 -13.53
N GLY A 30 1.13 1.40 -13.16
CA GLY A 30 2.59 1.43 -13.28
C GLY A 30 3.27 2.35 -12.24
N LEU A 31 2.50 2.91 -11.28
CA LEU A 31 3.00 3.81 -10.26
C LEU A 31 3.53 3.07 -9.02
N ARG A 32 4.02 3.83 -8.03
CA ARG A 32 4.55 3.26 -6.77
C ARG A 32 3.49 2.39 -6.11
N LEU A 33 3.92 1.17 -5.74
CA LEU A 33 3.13 0.18 -5.03
C LEU A 33 3.82 -0.13 -3.71
N GLN A 34 3.09 -0.12 -2.60
CA GLN A 34 3.65 -0.36 -1.29
C GLN A 34 2.68 -1.12 -0.37
N TRP A 35 3.25 -1.83 0.60
CA TRP A 35 2.55 -2.29 1.79
C TRP A 35 2.44 -1.12 2.76
N GLN A 36 1.27 -0.89 3.34
CA GLN A 36 1.14 -0.06 4.53
C GLN A 36 0.89 -0.98 5.72
N ILE A 37 1.71 -0.83 6.76
CA ILE A 37 1.59 -1.60 8.00
C ILE A 37 1.21 -0.65 9.12
N LYS A 38 0.10 -0.96 9.79
CA LYS A 38 -0.32 -0.32 11.03
C LYS A 38 -0.14 -1.27 12.20
N ARG A 39 0.18 -0.72 13.36
CA ARG A 39 0.02 -1.36 14.66
C ARG A 39 -0.87 -0.47 15.53
N ASP A 40 -1.92 -1.06 16.08
CA ASP A 40 -2.91 -0.38 16.93
C ASP A 40 -3.44 0.92 16.28
N GLY A 41 -3.73 0.84 14.98
CA GLY A 41 -4.25 1.96 14.18
C GLY A 41 -3.20 2.99 13.71
N LYS A 42 -1.94 2.91 14.19
CA LYS A 42 -0.86 3.82 13.79
C LYS A 42 0.01 3.20 12.71
N VAL A 43 0.28 3.94 11.63
CA VAL A 43 1.25 3.51 10.60
C VAL A 43 2.64 3.43 11.21
N ILE A 44 3.28 2.27 11.10
CA ILE A 44 4.61 2.00 11.64
C ILE A 44 5.65 1.70 10.54
N ALA A 45 5.20 1.24 9.37
CA ALA A 45 6.09 0.95 8.25
C ALA A 45 5.35 1.07 6.91
N THR A 46 6.13 1.37 5.88
CA THR A 46 5.72 1.27 4.47
C THR A 46 6.82 0.61 3.67
N GLU A 47 6.51 -0.46 2.97
CA GLU A 47 7.50 -1.28 2.27
C GLU A 47 7.18 -1.41 0.79
N ALA A 48 8.21 -1.46 -0.06
CA ALA A 48 8.01 -1.58 -1.49
C ALA A 48 7.38 -2.94 -1.83
N ALA A 49 6.29 -2.92 -2.63
CA ALA A 49 5.55 -4.13 -3.01
C ALA A 49 5.64 -4.46 -4.51
N ARG A 50 6.38 -3.64 -5.28
CA ARG A 50 6.50 -3.78 -6.74
C ARG A 50 7.27 -5.04 -7.14
N VAL A 51 8.47 -5.19 -6.61
CA VAL A 51 9.44 -6.21 -7.02
C VAL A 51 9.07 -7.56 -6.43
N GLU A 52 8.90 -7.61 -5.11
CA GLU A 52 8.57 -8.83 -4.40
C GLU A 52 7.07 -8.81 -4.01
N PRO A 53 6.26 -9.79 -4.46
CA PRO A 53 4.84 -9.88 -4.10
C PRO A 53 4.60 -10.38 -2.67
N ARG A 54 5.66 -10.75 -1.93
CA ARG A 54 5.59 -11.28 -0.57
C ARG A 54 6.35 -10.40 0.41
N TYR A 55 5.84 -10.27 1.62
CA TYR A 55 6.51 -9.51 2.67
C TYR A 55 6.25 -10.14 4.03
N GLU A 56 7.30 -10.32 4.83
CA GLU A 56 7.15 -10.70 6.24
C GLU A 56 7.55 -9.51 7.11
N HIS A 57 6.61 -9.04 7.94
CA HIS A 57 6.89 -7.91 8.80
C HIS A 57 7.80 -8.33 9.96
N PRO A 58 8.99 -7.71 10.11
CA PRO A 58 9.98 -8.17 11.09
C PRO A 58 9.67 -7.74 12.53
N ASP A 59 8.85 -6.70 12.75
CA ASP A 59 8.48 -6.26 14.09
C ASP A 59 7.67 -7.36 14.81
N LYS A 60 7.98 -7.55 16.09
CA LYS A 60 7.35 -8.53 16.99
C LYS A 60 6.81 -7.90 18.26
N THR A 61 6.74 -6.57 18.30
CA THR A 61 6.12 -5.85 19.42
C THR A 61 4.64 -6.28 19.52
N PRO A 62 4.12 -6.60 20.71
CA PRO A 62 2.72 -6.97 20.87
C PRO A 62 1.78 -5.88 20.36
N GLY A 63 0.64 -6.29 19.81
CA GLY A 63 -0.39 -5.38 19.30
C GLY A 63 -1.13 -5.94 18.09
N LYS A 64 -2.18 -5.21 17.67
CA LYS A 64 -2.95 -5.56 16.48
C LYS A 64 -2.29 -4.95 15.25
N TYR A 65 -1.84 -5.81 14.34
CA TYR A 65 -1.28 -5.40 13.06
C TYR A 65 -2.35 -5.42 11.97
N GLU A 66 -2.31 -4.42 11.11
CA GLU A 66 -3.17 -4.31 9.93
C GLU A 66 -2.28 -4.02 8.71
N ILE A 67 -2.42 -4.81 7.66
CA ILE A 67 -1.68 -4.64 6.41
C ILE A 67 -2.65 -4.44 5.25
N VAL A 68 -2.36 -3.44 4.42
CA VAL A 68 -3.08 -3.16 3.18
C VAL A 68 -2.09 -2.85 2.05
N LEU A 69 -2.44 -3.22 0.82
CA LEU A 69 -1.67 -2.83 -0.36
C LEU A 69 -2.16 -1.47 -0.86
N GLN A 70 -1.21 -0.57 -1.11
CA GLN A 70 -1.49 0.78 -1.60
C GLN A 70 -0.81 1.06 -2.94
N MET A 71 -1.49 1.82 -3.79
CA MET A 71 -0.92 2.38 -5.01
C MET A 71 -0.94 3.90 -4.97
N TRP A 72 0.11 4.52 -5.48
CA TRP A 72 0.16 5.96 -5.66
C TRP A 72 -0.81 6.39 -6.75
N LYS A 73 -1.76 7.27 -6.39
CA LYS A 73 -2.62 7.98 -7.32
C LYS A 73 -2.01 9.33 -7.63
N TYR A 74 -1.46 9.47 -8.83
CA TYR A 74 -1.09 10.78 -9.35
C TYR A 74 -2.36 11.53 -9.80
N VAL A 75 -2.55 12.75 -9.30
CA VAL A 75 -3.68 13.61 -9.69
C VAL A 75 -3.18 14.83 -10.46
N ASN A 76 -2.21 15.55 -9.91
CA ASN A 76 -1.57 16.70 -10.55
C ASN A 76 -0.22 17.02 -9.91
N TYR A 77 0.51 17.96 -10.51
CA TYR A 77 1.83 18.40 -10.06
C TYR A 77 1.79 19.46 -8.93
N LYS A 78 0.61 19.82 -8.41
CA LYS A 78 0.51 20.86 -7.38
C LYS A 78 1.27 20.42 -6.13
N LYS A 79 2.27 21.20 -5.74
CA LYS A 79 3.11 20.95 -4.57
C LYS A 79 2.95 22.05 -3.52
N ASN A 80 3.12 21.68 -2.25
CA ASN A 80 3.20 22.65 -1.14
C ASN A 80 4.59 23.30 -1.09
N LYS A 81 4.82 24.20 -0.12
CA LYS A 81 6.12 24.87 0.08
C LYS A 81 7.26 23.89 0.37
N GLN A 82 6.94 22.71 0.89
CA GLN A 82 7.86 21.60 1.19
C GLN A 82 8.12 20.69 -0.02
N ARG A 83 7.60 21.03 -1.20
CA ARG A 83 7.72 20.27 -2.46
C ARG A 83 7.02 18.91 -2.46
N GLU A 84 6.08 18.71 -1.55
CA GLU A 84 5.24 17.50 -1.48
C GLU A 84 3.99 17.69 -2.34
N PHE A 85 3.54 16.63 -3.01
CA PHE A 85 2.30 16.69 -3.78
C PHE A 85 1.09 16.90 -2.87
N VAL A 86 0.21 17.82 -3.24
CA VAL A 86 -0.98 18.18 -2.43
C VAL A 86 -2.19 17.30 -2.76
N SER A 87 -2.37 16.98 -4.04
CA SER A 87 -3.54 16.20 -4.50
C SER A 87 -3.24 14.72 -4.73
N SER A 88 -1.99 14.38 -5.00
CA SER A 88 -1.56 13.01 -5.26
C SER A 88 -1.29 12.29 -3.93
N LYS A 89 -1.75 11.06 -3.80
CA LYS A 89 -1.69 10.30 -2.55
C LYS A 89 -1.67 8.79 -2.79
N PHE A 90 -1.26 8.04 -1.78
CA PHE A 90 -1.52 6.60 -1.75
C PHE A 90 -3.01 6.33 -1.51
N ILE A 91 -3.56 5.37 -2.25
CA ILE A 91 -4.90 4.83 -2.04
C ILE A 91 -4.78 3.34 -1.75
N ASP A 92 -5.67 2.83 -0.91
CA ASP A 92 -5.80 1.40 -0.64
C ASP A 92 -6.41 0.72 -1.86
N ILE A 93 -5.82 -0.40 -2.28
CA ILE A 93 -6.24 -1.14 -3.48
C ILE A 93 -6.54 -2.61 -3.18
N SER A 94 -6.53 -3.02 -1.91
CA SER A 94 -6.81 -4.40 -1.50
C SER A 94 -7.75 -4.47 -0.30
N ASN A 95 -8.16 -5.70 0.03
CA ASN A 95 -8.62 -6.02 1.38
C ASN A 95 -7.52 -5.71 2.40
N THR A 96 -7.93 -5.47 3.64
CA THR A 96 -7.02 -5.38 4.79
C THR A 96 -6.92 -6.74 5.43
N VAL A 97 -5.71 -7.20 5.72
CA VAL A 97 -5.46 -8.40 6.53
C VAL A 97 -4.94 -8.00 7.90
N THR A 98 -5.24 -8.80 8.91
CA THR A 98 -4.87 -8.49 10.29
C THR A 98 -4.30 -9.70 11.00
N TYR A 99 -3.33 -9.46 11.88
CA TYR A 99 -2.86 -10.45 12.86
C TYR A 99 -2.55 -9.75 14.18
N THR A 100 -2.44 -10.54 15.24
CA THR A 100 -2.04 -10.06 16.56
C THR A 100 -0.78 -10.80 16.99
N ILE A 101 0.14 -10.05 17.58
CA ILE A 101 1.28 -10.59 18.32
C ILE A 101 1.04 -10.31 19.80
#